data_AF-A0A497FUL6-F1
#
_entry.id   AF-A0A497FUL6-F1
#
_cell.length_a   1.000
_cell.length_b   1.000
_cell.length_c   1.000
_cell.angle_alpha   90.00
_cell.angle_beta   90.00
_cell.angle_gamma   90.00
#
_symmetry.space_group_name_H-M   'P 1'
#
loop_
_entity.id
_entity.type
_entity.pdbx_description
1 polymer ?
#
loop_
_entity_poly.entity_id
_entity_poly.type
_entity_poly.pdbx_seq_one_letter_code
_entity_poly.pdbx_strand_id
1 'polypeptide(L)'
;VKVAGREIYVPKPSKALKLAVVDALEVPLVEELKKSVFAIGVFDGEEYCIKVSDREYWVDEEDTELVDRTLSSLLNKGFKILLYSKDTLFRILMELNQRSILVTLTGLESLGEVVDVQKRIMEKLELNIAPLEELEKALGLERKTSLREVLLEASLSQRAGRKRIPTKYLKEKLEEYLKENLRNIYLLYLITEQWK
;
A
#
# COMPACT_ATOMS: atom_id res chain seq x y z
N VAL A 1 -17.58 9.32 -10.01
CA VAL A 1 -16.32 10.10 -9.92
C VAL A 1 -16.15 10.88 -11.23
N LYS A 2 -15.71 12.14 -11.19
CA LYS A 2 -15.44 12.92 -12.40
C LYS A 2 -13.97 12.78 -12.76
N VAL A 3 -13.68 12.14 -13.89
CA VAL A 3 -12.31 11.88 -14.35
C VAL A 3 -12.16 12.47 -15.74
N ALA A 4 -11.20 13.39 -15.91
CA ALA A 4 -10.96 14.14 -17.15
C ALA A 4 -12.25 14.69 -17.80
N GLY A 5 -13.15 15.25 -16.99
CA GLY A 5 -14.41 15.84 -17.45
C GLY A 5 -15.58 14.86 -17.65
N ARG A 6 -15.37 13.54 -17.55
CA ARG A 6 -16.41 12.52 -17.68
C ARG A 6 -16.89 12.02 -16.32
N GLU A 7 -18.19 11.87 -16.15
CA GLU A 7 -18.75 11.18 -14.98
C GLU A 7 -18.71 9.67 -15.20
N ILE A 8 -18.07 8.97 -14.28
CA ILE A 8 -17.94 7.51 -14.29
C ILE A 8 -18.59 6.94 -13.05
N TYR A 9 -19.44 5.95 -13.27
CA TYR A 9 -19.96 5.11 -12.21
C TYR A 9 -18.87 4.12 -11.77
N VAL A 10 -18.38 4.29 -10.56
CA VAL A 10 -17.42 3.37 -9.95
C VAL A 10 -18.20 2.52 -8.95
N PRO A 11 -18.23 1.18 -9.10
CA PRO A 11 -18.92 0.34 -8.14
C PRO A 11 -18.30 0.50 -6.76
N LYS A 12 -19.09 0.27 -5.71
CA LYS A 12 -18.54 0.28 -4.35
C LYS A 12 -17.55 -0.89 -4.19
N PRO A 13 -16.45 -0.68 -3.45
CA PRO A 13 -15.59 -1.78 -3.03
C PRO A 13 -16.41 -2.91 -2.38
N SER A 14 -16.12 -4.16 -2.78
CA SER A 14 -16.78 -5.34 -2.22
C SER A 14 -15.95 -6.61 -2.43
N LYS A 15 -16.05 -7.55 -1.49
CA LYS A 15 -15.46 -8.90 -1.60
C LYS A 15 -16.02 -9.70 -2.76
N ALA A 16 -17.24 -9.38 -3.21
CA ALA A 16 -17.88 -10.04 -4.36
C ALA A 16 -17.11 -9.83 -5.67
N LEU A 17 -16.34 -8.74 -5.78
CA LEU A 17 -15.53 -8.45 -6.95
C LEU A 17 -14.26 -9.32 -7.04
N LYS A 18 -13.92 -10.07 -5.98
CA LYS A 18 -12.73 -10.93 -5.92
C LYS A 18 -11.43 -10.17 -6.24
N LEU A 19 -11.32 -8.97 -5.70
CA LEU A 19 -10.14 -8.11 -5.80
C LEU A 19 -9.62 -7.83 -4.41
N ALA A 20 -8.30 -7.90 -4.22
CA ALA A 20 -7.65 -7.46 -3.00
C ALA A 20 -6.44 -6.59 -3.34
N VAL A 21 -6.16 -5.59 -2.53
CA VAL A 21 -4.96 -4.75 -2.67
C VAL A 21 -3.94 -5.16 -1.65
N VAL A 22 -2.66 -5.21 -2.04
CA VAL A 22 -1.52 -5.30 -1.14
C VAL A 22 -0.65 -4.06 -1.34
N ASP A 23 -0.24 -3.44 -0.23
CA ASP A 23 0.71 -2.33 -0.25
C ASP A 23 1.55 -2.32 1.03
N ALA A 24 2.72 -1.68 0.96
CA ALA A 24 3.63 -1.53 2.08
C ALA A 24 4.36 -0.20 1.99
N LEU A 25 4.73 0.35 3.15
CA LEU A 25 5.53 1.56 3.26
C LEU A 25 6.50 1.44 4.44
N GLU A 26 7.74 1.89 4.24
CA GLU A 26 8.74 2.02 5.28
C GLU A 26 9.14 3.49 5.44
N VAL A 27 9.17 3.96 6.68
CA VAL A 27 9.59 5.32 7.05
C VAL A 27 10.87 5.23 7.87
N PRO A 28 12.04 5.55 7.27
CA PRO A 28 13.30 5.50 7.99
C PRO A 28 13.38 6.57 9.08
N LEU A 29 13.88 6.20 10.26
CA LEU A 29 14.09 7.07 11.41
C LEU A 29 15.57 7.30 11.71
N VAL A 30 16.41 6.28 11.65
CA VAL A 30 17.87 6.42 11.79
C VAL A 30 18.51 5.41 10.85
N GLU A 31 19.04 5.89 9.73
CA GLU A 31 19.56 5.05 8.65
C GLU A 31 20.75 4.21 9.11
N GLU A 32 21.68 4.79 9.90
CA GLU A 32 22.87 4.08 10.38
C GLU A 32 22.54 2.93 11.33
N LEU A 33 21.37 3.01 11.98
CA LEU A 33 20.88 1.98 12.90
C LEU A 33 19.80 1.09 12.27
N LYS A 34 19.54 1.24 10.96
CA LYS A 34 18.39 0.61 10.27
C LYS A 34 17.10 0.69 11.08
N LYS A 35 16.88 1.81 11.78
CA LYS A 35 15.70 2.04 12.59
C LYS A 35 14.65 2.70 11.71
N SER A 36 13.48 2.08 11.61
CA SER A 36 12.37 2.59 10.81
C SER A 36 11.05 2.22 11.47
N VAL A 37 9.95 2.80 10.96
CA VAL A 37 8.60 2.31 11.20
C VAL A 37 8.06 1.88 9.86
N PHE A 38 7.54 0.66 9.78
CA PHE A 38 6.94 0.17 8.56
C PHE A 38 5.48 -0.20 8.78
N ALA A 39 4.73 -0.20 7.69
CA ALA A 39 3.40 -0.73 7.62
C ALA A 39 3.25 -1.61 6.38
N ILE A 40 2.54 -2.71 6.52
CA ILE A 40 2.16 -3.60 5.43
C ILE A 40 0.71 -4.01 5.63
N GLY A 41 -0.04 -4.09 4.54
CA GLY A 41 -1.44 -4.42 4.66
C GLY A 41 -2.11 -4.92 3.41
N VAL A 42 -3.31 -5.45 3.65
CA VAL A 42 -4.21 -5.98 2.64
C VAL A 42 -5.58 -5.35 2.80
N PHE A 43 -6.24 -5.05 1.70
CA PHE A 43 -7.64 -4.63 1.66
C PHE A 43 -8.43 -5.50 0.68
N ASP A 44 -9.47 -6.18 1.13
CA ASP A 44 -10.22 -7.14 0.30
C ASP A 44 -11.48 -6.55 -0.36
N GLY A 45 -11.59 -5.22 -0.36
CA GLY A 45 -12.76 -4.49 -0.81
C GLY A 45 -13.72 -4.10 0.31
N GLU A 46 -13.63 -4.70 1.50
CA GLU A 46 -14.50 -4.36 2.64
C GLU A 46 -13.71 -4.20 3.94
N GLU A 47 -12.72 -5.06 4.18
CA GLU A 47 -11.95 -5.10 5.42
C GLU A 47 -10.46 -4.85 5.18
N TYR A 48 -9.82 -4.20 6.16
CA TYR A 48 -8.37 -3.96 6.18
C TYR A 48 -7.71 -4.93 7.16
N CYS A 49 -6.61 -5.54 6.73
CA CYS A 49 -5.65 -6.22 7.60
C CYS A 49 -4.33 -5.49 7.49
N ILE A 50 -3.91 -4.79 8.55
CA ILE A 50 -2.69 -3.98 8.53
C ILE A 50 -1.82 -4.32 9.75
N LYS A 51 -0.53 -4.49 9.49
CA LYS A 51 0.51 -4.54 10.51
C LYS A 51 1.30 -3.24 10.45
N VAL A 52 1.51 -2.61 11.60
CA VAL A 52 2.45 -1.49 11.77
C VAL A 52 3.38 -1.81 12.91
N SER A 53 4.70 -1.68 12.69
CA SER A 53 5.69 -1.97 13.72
C SER A 53 6.92 -1.06 13.63
N ASP A 54 7.64 -0.97 14.74
CA ASP A 54 9.02 -0.49 14.70
C ASP A 54 9.88 -1.60 14.12
N ARG A 55 10.86 -1.22 13.33
CA ARG A 55 11.94 -2.08 12.89
C ARG A 55 13.24 -1.63 13.54
N GLU A 56 13.95 -2.60 14.10
CA GLU A 56 15.27 -2.38 14.70
C GLU A 56 16.27 -3.38 14.12
N TYR A 57 17.54 -2.97 13.99
CA TYR A 57 18.61 -3.75 13.34
C TYR A 57 18.76 -5.21 13.81
N TRP A 58 18.33 -5.53 15.03
CA TRP A 58 18.50 -6.85 15.65
C TRP A 58 17.35 -7.83 15.37
N VAL A 59 16.33 -7.42 14.62
CA VAL A 59 15.18 -8.25 14.27
C VAL A 59 15.37 -8.78 12.84
N ASP A 60 15.56 -10.09 12.73
CA ASP A 60 15.83 -10.75 11.44
C ASP A 60 14.60 -10.82 10.54
N GLU A 61 13.41 -10.99 11.12
CA GLU A 61 12.14 -11.08 10.41
C GLU A 61 11.07 -10.32 11.17
N GLU A 62 10.40 -9.40 10.48
CA GLU A 62 9.31 -8.64 11.07
C GLU A 62 8.03 -9.49 11.09
N ASP A 63 7.34 -9.53 12.24
CA ASP A 63 6.12 -10.32 12.40
C ASP A 63 4.97 -9.77 11.55
N THR A 64 4.76 -10.41 10.40
CA THR A 64 3.68 -10.17 9.44
C THR A 64 2.74 -11.36 9.31
N GLU A 65 2.76 -12.32 10.23
CA GLU A 65 2.05 -13.61 10.09
C GLU A 65 0.55 -13.41 9.81
N LEU A 66 -0.06 -12.38 10.42
CA LEU A 66 -1.45 -12.04 10.16
C LEU A 66 -1.71 -11.62 8.70
N VAL A 67 -0.80 -10.85 8.12
CA VAL A 67 -0.87 -10.39 6.73
C VAL A 67 -0.63 -11.56 5.78
N ASP A 68 0.37 -12.40 6.04
CA ASP A 68 0.63 -13.63 5.27
C ASP A 68 -0.58 -14.57 5.22
N ARG A 69 -1.20 -14.83 6.39
CA ARG A 69 -2.41 -15.66 6.50
C ARG A 69 -3.59 -15.04 5.77
N THR A 70 -3.76 -13.72 5.87
CA THR A 70 -4.84 -13.00 5.19
C THR A 70 -4.69 -13.11 3.69
N LEU A 71 -3.49 -12.82 3.16
CA LEU A 71 -3.18 -12.95 1.75
C LEU A 71 -3.46 -14.38 1.27
N SER A 72 -2.89 -15.38 1.95
CA SER A 72 -3.11 -16.80 1.62
C SER A 72 -4.60 -17.19 1.61
N SER A 73 -5.39 -16.70 2.57
CA SER A 73 -6.84 -16.93 2.61
C SER A 73 -7.57 -16.34 1.41
N LEU A 74 -7.19 -15.14 0.98
CA LEU A 74 -7.79 -14.47 -0.18
C LEU A 74 -7.45 -15.20 -1.48
N LEU A 75 -6.20 -15.66 -1.64
CA LEU A 75 -5.79 -16.46 -2.80
C LEU A 75 -6.58 -17.77 -2.90
N ASN A 76 -6.74 -18.49 -1.79
CA ASN A 76 -7.57 -19.70 -1.74
C ASN A 76 -9.06 -19.43 -2.07
N LYS A 77 -9.51 -18.19 -1.93
CA LYS A 77 -10.86 -17.73 -2.29
C LYS A 77 -10.94 -17.18 -3.71
N GLY A 78 -9.87 -17.25 -4.50
CA GLY A 78 -9.81 -16.80 -5.90
C GLY A 78 -9.77 -15.29 -6.07
N PHE A 79 -9.18 -14.56 -5.12
CA PHE A 79 -9.00 -13.11 -5.26
C PHE A 79 -7.81 -12.80 -6.17
N LYS A 80 -8.00 -11.86 -7.10
CA LYS A 80 -6.91 -11.23 -7.85
C LYS A 80 -6.25 -10.16 -6.98
N ILE A 81 -4.92 -10.06 -7.07
CA ILE A 81 -4.15 -9.10 -6.28
C ILE A 81 -3.87 -7.83 -7.10
N LEU A 82 -4.11 -6.68 -6.51
CA LEU A 82 -3.82 -5.37 -7.02
C LEU A 82 -2.65 -4.78 -6.21
N LEU A 83 -1.75 -4.10 -6.90
CA LEU A 83 -0.69 -3.31 -6.29
C LEU A 83 -0.55 -2.00 -7.07
N TYR A 84 -0.04 -0.95 -6.44
CA TYR A 84 0.16 0.30 -7.16
C TYR A 84 1.31 0.21 -8.15
N SER A 85 2.51 -0.10 -7.66
CA SER A 85 3.74 -0.19 -8.45
C SER A 85 4.52 -1.42 -8.01
N LYS A 86 4.72 -2.38 -8.91
CA LYS A 86 5.33 -3.67 -8.56
C LYS A 86 6.74 -3.47 -8.01
N ASP A 87 7.53 -2.70 -8.75
CA ASP A 87 8.95 -2.50 -8.48
C ASP A 87 9.14 -1.81 -7.12
N THR A 88 8.25 -0.86 -6.79
CA THR A 88 8.28 -0.17 -5.49
C THR A 88 7.93 -1.12 -4.36
N LEU A 89 6.82 -1.86 -4.46
CA LEU A 89 6.40 -2.80 -3.42
C LEU A 89 7.43 -3.91 -3.20
N PHE A 90 7.96 -4.48 -4.28
CA PHE A 90 8.93 -5.58 -4.19
C PHE A 90 10.23 -5.12 -3.54
N ARG A 91 10.70 -3.91 -3.85
CA ARG A 91 11.86 -3.32 -3.17
C ARG A 91 11.61 -3.18 -1.67
N ILE A 92 10.46 -2.63 -1.28
CA ILE A 92 10.10 -2.47 0.15
C ILE A 92 10.04 -3.83 0.85
N LEU A 93 9.41 -4.84 0.25
CA LEU A 93 9.33 -6.18 0.83
C LEU A 93 10.73 -6.82 0.98
N MET A 94 11.62 -6.64 0.00
CA MET A 94 13.01 -7.08 0.11
C MET A 94 13.74 -6.36 1.24
N GLU A 95 13.58 -5.04 1.34
CA GLU A 95 14.19 -4.22 2.38
C GLU A 95 13.71 -4.63 3.77
N LEU A 96 12.42 -4.95 3.93
CA LEU A 96 11.81 -5.46 5.16
C LEU A 96 12.02 -6.96 5.43
N ASN A 97 12.79 -7.65 4.57
CA ASN A 97 13.02 -9.10 4.61
C ASN A 97 11.74 -9.96 4.57
N GLN A 98 10.68 -9.46 3.92
CA GLN A 98 9.37 -10.10 3.79
C GLN A 98 9.33 -11.10 2.64
N ARG A 99 10.14 -12.15 2.74
CA ARG A 99 10.38 -13.11 1.64
C ARG A 99 9.13 -13.93 1.29
N SER A 100 8.34 -14.32 2.29
CA SER A 100 7.09 -15.09 2.09
C SER A 100 6.12 -14.35 1.17
N ILE A 101 5.82 -13.09 1.51
CA ILE A 101 4.91 -12.23 0.75
C ILE A 101 5.50 -11.96 -0.64
N LEU A 102 6.79 -11.65 -0.73
CA LEU A 102 7.45 -11.38 -2.01
C LEU A 102 7.40 -12.58 -2.97
N VAL A 103 7.72 -13.78 -2.50
CA VAL A 103 7.65 -15.01 -3.30
C VAL A 103 6.23 -15.29 -3.73
N THR A 104 5.26 -15.11 -2.82
CA THR A 104 3.84 -15.27 -3.14
C THR A 104 3.41 -14.34 -4.27
N LEU A 105 3.70 -13.04 -4.16
CA LEU A 105 3.36 -12.05 -5.19
C LEU A 105 4.07 -12.33 -6.52
N THR A 106 5.33 -12.75 -6.49
CA THR A 106 6.09 -13.12 -7.70
C THR A 106 5.50 -14.35 -8.39
N GLY A 107 5.08 -15.35 -7.61
CA GLY A 107 4.40 -16.54 -8.13
C GLY A 107 3.07 -16.16 -8.80
N LEU A 108 2.24 -15.35 -8.15
CA LEU A 108 0.98 -14.88 -8.71
C LEU A 108 1.15 -14.01 -9.95
N GLU A 109 2.21 -13.21 -10.00
CA GLU A 109 2.55 -12.43 -11.20
C GLU A 109 2.79 -13.38 -12.39
N SER A 110 3.56 -14.46 -12.19
CA SER A 110 3.82 -15.44 -13.26
C SER A 110 2.54 -16.14 -13.75
N LEU A 111 1.48 -16.17 -12.93
CA LEU A 111 0.17 -16.71 -13.26
C LEU A 111 -0.80 -15.66 -13.83
N GLY A 112 -0.40 -14.39 -13.92
CA GLY A 112 -1.26 -13.29 -14.37
C GLY A 112 -2.32 -12.84 -13.34
N GLU A 113 -2.17 -13.24 -12.07
CA GLU A 113 -3.09 -12.95 -10.98
C GLU A 113 -2.73 -11.68 -10.19
N VAL A 114 -1.68 -10.97 -10.60
CA VAL A 114 -1.30 -9.66 -10.08
C VAL A 114 -1.58 -8.58 -11.12
N VAL A 115 -2.16 -7.46 -10.70
CA VAL A 115 -2.33 -6.25 -11.52
C VAL A 115 -1.47 -5.13 -10.98
N ASP A 116 -0.61 -4.60 -11.84
CA ASP A 116 0.08 -3.33 -11.63
C ASP A 116 -0.85 -2.18 -12.05
N VAL A 117 -1.45 -1.51 -11.06
CA VAL A 117 -2.46 -0.47 -11.29
C VAL A 117 -1.84 0.79 -11.90
N GLN A 118 -0.59 1.12 -11.55
CA GLN A 118 0.13 2.24 -12.15
C GLN A 118 0.30 2.02 -13.66
N LYS A 119 0.78 0.84 -14.08
CA LYS A 119 0.90 0.51 -15.51
C LYS A 119 -0.45 0.55 -16.22
N ARG A 120 -1.49 -0.03 -15.61
CA ARG A 120 -2.86 -0.02 -16.16
C ARG A 120 -3.40 1.39 -16.38
N ILE A 121 -3.13 2.31 -15.45
CA ILE A 121 -3.51 3.73 -15.55
C ILE A 121 -2.78 4.39 -16.71
N MET A 122 -1.46 4.19 -16.83
CA MET A 122 -0.67 4.76 -17.94
C MET A 122 -1.20 4.32 -19.29
N GLU A 123 -1.52 3.03 -19.43
CA GLU A 123 -2.03 2.44 -20.67
C GLU A 123 -3.43 2.94 -21.05
N LYS A 124 -4.34 3.08 -20.07
CA LYS A 124 -5.75 3.41 -20.33
C LYS A 124 -6.09 4.90 -20.27
N LEU A 125 -5.41 5.66 -19.41
CA LEU A 125 -5.73 7.07 -19.15
C LEU A 125 -4.77 8.03 -19.84
N GLU A 126 -3.73 7.52 -20.52
CA GLU A 126 -2.67 8.32 -21.16
C GLU A 126 -2.05 9.35 -20.21
N LEU A 127 -2.06 9.05 -18.91
CA LEU A 127 -1.48 9.89 -17.87
C LEU A 127 0.00 9.55 -17.70
N ASN A 128 0.83 10.58 -17.58
CA ASN A 128 2.23 10.43 -17.18
C ASN A 128 2.33 9.85 -15.77
N ILE A 129 3.44 9.17 -15.48
CA ILE A 129 3.73 8.61 -14.16
C ILE A 129 3.65 9.74 -13.13
N ALA A 130 2.66 9.66 -12.25
CA ALA A 130 2.49 10.54 -11.12
C ALA A 130 2.44 9.67 -9.85
N PRO A 131 2.93 10.17 -8.70
CA PRO A 131 2.71 9.52 -7.41
C PRO A 131 1.21 9.30 -7.15
N LEU A 132 0.89 8.27 -6.34
CA LEU A 132 -0.49 7.89 -6.03
C LEU A 132 -1.33 9.10 -5.55
N GLU A 133 -0.80 9.94 -4.65
CA GLU A 133 -1.51 11.13 -4.14
C GLU A 133 -1.87 12.15 -5.22
N GLU A 134 -1.02 12.33 -6.22
CA GLU A 134 -1.29 13.28 -7.31
C GLU A 134 -2.39 12.75 -8.23
N LEU A 135 -2.42 11.43 -8.48
CA LEU A 135 -3.50 10.78 -9.23
C LEU A 135 -4.82 10.87 -8.46
N GLU A 136 -4.81 10.60 -7.16
CA GLU A 136 -5.99 10.70 -6.32
C GLU A 136 -6.59 12.10 -6.36
N LYS A 137 -5.74 13.12 -6.21
CA LYS A 137 -6.15 14.53 -6.28
C LYS A 137 -6.74 14.88 -7.65
N ALA A 138 -6.10 14.44 -8.74
CA ALA A 138 -6.59 14.67 -10.10
C ALA A 138 -7.97 14.01 -10.36
N LEU A 139 -8.25 12.90 -9.68
CA LEU A 139 -9.47 12.12 -9.81
C LEU A 139 -10.52 12.44 -8.73
N GLY A 140 -10.21 13.37 -7.81
CA GLY A 140 -11.09 13.73 -6.70
C GLY A 140 -11.34 12.58 -5.72
N LEU A 141 -10.37 11.68 -5.56
CA LEU A 141 -10.40 10.66 -4.51
C LEU A 141 -10.06 11.31 -3.17
N GLU A 142 -10.75 10.84 -2.13
CA GLU A 142 -10.57 11.38 -0.78
C GLU A 142 -9.29 10.83 -0.14
N ARG A 143 -8.50 11.74 0.45
CA ARG A 143 -7.37 11.44 1.33
C ARG A 143 -7.36 12.44 2.48
N LYS A 144 -7.20 11.95 3.70
CA LYS A 144 -7.13 12.75 4.93
C LYS A 144 -5.71 12.89 5.43
N THR A 145 -4.88 11.86 5.28
CA THR A 145 -3.50 11.85 5.74
C THR A 145 -2.55 11.79 4.54
N SER A 146 -1.72 12.81 4.39
CA SER A 146 -0.71 12.94 3.34
C SER A 146 0.63 12.32 3.74
N LEU A 147 1.46 11.95 2.76
CA LEU A 147 2.83 11.48 3.03
C LEU A 147 3.65 12.56 3.75
N ARG A 148 3.39 13.83 3.45
CA ARG A 148 4.04 14.96 4.13
C ARG A 148 3.77 14.95 5.64
N GLU A 149 2.55 14.65 6.07
CA GLU A 149 2.22 14.56 7.50
C GLU A 149 2.91 13.37 8.17
N VAL A 150 2.98 12.22 7.50
CA VAL A 150 3.73 11.05 7.99
C VAL A 150 5.22 11.41 8.18
N LEU A 151 5.83 12.07 7.19
CA LEU A 151 7.24 12.49 7.26
C LEU A 151 7.49 13.58 8.30
N LEU A 152 6.52 14.46 8.53
CA LEU A 152 6.57 15.45 9.60
C LEU A 152 6.60 14.77 10.97
N GLU A 153 5.74 13.77 11.19
CA GLU A 153 5.74 13.02 12.45
C GLU A 153 7.00 12.19 12.66
N ALA A 154 7.56 11.62 11.58
CA ALA A 154 8.88 10.98 11.66
C ALA A 154 9.96 11.97 12.11
N SER A 155 9.95 13.18 11.53
CA SER A 155 10.88 14.26 11.89
C SER A 155 10.72 14.69 13.36
N LEU A 156 9.48 14.79 13.86
CA LEU A 156 9.21 15.10 15.26
C LEU A 156 9.67 13.98 16.19
N SER A 157 9.45 12.73 15.81
CA SER A 157 9.89 11.55 16.55
C SER A 157 11.42 11.54 16.70
N GLN A 158 12.16 11.82 15.62
CA GLN A 158 13.63 11.89 15.62
C GLN A 158 14.19 12.95 16.58
N ARG A 159 13.48 14.06 16.82
CA ARG A 159 13.93 15.14 17.73
C ARG A 159 14.05 14.70 19.19
N ALA A 160 13.36 13.62 19.59
CA ALA A 160 13.46 13.06 20.93
C ALA A 160 14.83 12.38 21.20
N GLY A 161 15.64 12.16 20.16
CA GLY A 161 16.99 11.59 20.23
C GLY A 161 17.07 10.19 19.65
N ARG A 162 18.30 9.66 19.51
CA ARG A 162 18.58 8.43 18.75
C ARG A 162 18.25 7.12 19.50
N LYS A 163 18.27 7.13 20.83
CA LYS A 163 18.13 5.90 21.65
C LYS A 163 16.67 5.48 21.89
N ARG A 164 15.78 6.44 22.08
CA ARG A 164 14.35 6.19 22.33
C ARG A 164 13.53 7.17 21.51
N ILE A 165 13.14 6.72 20.32
CA ILE A 165 12.30 7.47 19.40
C ILE A 165 10.85 7.11 19.71
N PRO A 166 10.00 8.03 20.17
CA PRO A 166 8.59 7.77 20.38
C PRO A 166 7.90 7.68 19.02
N THR A 167 7.37 6.50 18.66
CA THR A 167 6.80 6.25 17.33
C THR A 167 5.28 6.11 17.33
N LYS A 168 4.61 6.27 18.47
CA LYS A 168 3.15 6.07 18.60
C LYS A 168 2.36 6.84 17.54
N TYR A 169 2.55 8.17 17.47
CA TYR A 169 1.81 9.02 16.52
C TYR A 169 2.23 8.79 15.07
N LEU A 170 3.51 8.49 14.84
CA LEU A 170 3.99 8.09 13.51
C LEU A 170 3.29 6.80 13.04
N LYS A 171 3.18 5.80 13.91
CA LYS A 171 2.49 4.53 13.59
C LYS A 171 1.02 4.75 13.28
N GLU A 172 0.32 5.55 14.09
CA GLU A 172 -1.08 5.91 13.85
C GLU A 172 -1.25 6.60 12.48
N LYS A 173 -0.39 7.57 12.17
CA LYS A 173 -0.42 8.28 10.87
C LYS A 173 -0.06 7.39 9.70
N LEU A 174 0.92 6.51 9.86
CA LEU A 174 1.34 5.57 8.83
C LEU A 174 0.23 4.54 8.56
N GLU A 175 -0.47 4.07 9.59
CA GLU A 175 -1.61 3.16 9.43
C GLU A 175 -2.76 3.83 8.64
N GLU A 176 -3.13 5.07 9.00
CA GLU A 176 -4.13 5.85 8.28
C GLU A 176 -3.73 6.04 6.81
N TYR A 177 -2.48 6.45 6.58
CA TYR A 177 -1.93 6.63 5.24
C TYR A 177 -2.04 5.36 4.38
N LEU A 178 -1.63 4.22 4.95
CA LEU A 178 -1.68 2.94 4.25
C LEU A 178 -3.11 2.46 3.98
N LYS A 179 -4.06 2.68 4.91
CA LYS A 179 -5.49 2.40 4.66
C LYS A 179 -6.00 3.17 3.44
N GLU A 180 -5.66 4.45 3.35
CA GLU A 180 -6.06 5.30 2.23
C GLU A 180 -5.39 4.85 0.92
N ASN A 181 -4.10 4.47 0.95
CA ASN A 181 -3.44 3.86 -0.21
C ASN A 181 -4.19 2.63 -0.71
N LEU A 182 -4.41 1.65 0.18
CA LEU A 182 -5.06 0.38 -0.16
C LEU A 182 -6.44 0.62 -0.78
N ARG A 183 -7.24 1.49 -0.18
CA ARG A 183 -8.56 1.86 -0.70
C ARG A 183 -8.47 2.54 -2.05
N ASN A 184 -7.58 3.50 -2.21
CA ASN A 184 -7.53 4.30 -3.42
C ASN A 184 -6.93 3.54 -4.59
N ILE A 185 -5.96 2.65 -4.37
CA ILE A 185 -5.48 1.72 -5.41
C ILE A 185 -6.62 0.84 -5.92
N TYR A 186 -7.49 0.36 -5.02
CA TYR A 186 -8.68 -0.41 -5.40
C TYR A 186 -9.62 0.43 -6.28
N LEU A 187 -9.95 1.65 -5.84
CA LEU A 187 -10.84 2.55 -6.58
C LEU A 187 -10.26 2.95 -7.93
N LEU A 188 -8.96 3.21 -7.99
CA LEU A 188 -8.24 3.50 -9.23
C LEU A 188 -8.37 2.35 -10.22
N TYR A 189 -8.14 1.10 -9.78
CA TYR A 189 -8.35 -0.06 -10.63
C TYR A 189 -9.79 -0.10 -11.18
N LEU A 190 -10.79 0.07 -10.32
CA LEU A 190 -12.19 0.09 -10.75
C LEU A 190 -12.48 1.21 -11.75
N ILE A 191 -11.92 2.41 -11.54
CA ILE A 191 -12.02 3.52 -12.50
C ILE A 191 -11.47 3.10 -13.85
N THR A 192 -10.28 2.47 -13.89
CA THR A 192 -9.70 2.01 -15.16
C THR A 192 -10.54 0.94 -15.86
N GLU A 193 -11.26 0.09 -15.11
CA GLU A 193 -12.14 -0.93 -15.71
C GLU A 193 -13.42 -0.35 -16.28
N GLN A 194 -13.88 0.80 -15.79
CA GLN A 194 -15.03 1.52 -16.34
C GLN A 194 -14.63 2.54 -17.41
N TRP A 195 -13.34 2.80 -17.59
CA TRP A 195 -12.80 3.70 -18.62
C TRP A 195 -12.89 3.02 -19.99
N LYS A 196 -13.76 3.56 -20.85
CA LYS A 196 -13.91 3.20 -22.28
C LYS A 196 -13.35 4.27 -23.19
#